data_AF-F2JWM8-F1
#
_entry.id   AF-F2JWM8-F1
#
_cell.length_a   1.000
_cell.length_b   1.000
_cell.length_c   1.000
_cell.angle_alpha   90.00
_cell.angle_beta   90.00
_cell.angle_gamma   90.00
#
_symmetry.space_group_name_H-M   'P 1'
#
loop_
_entity.id
_entity.type
_entity.pdbx_description
1 polymer ?
#
loop_
_entity_poly.entity_id
_entity_poly.type
_entity_poly.pdbx_seq_one_letter_code
_entity_poly.pdbx_strand_id
1 'polypeptide(L)'
;MKLKLTPTQNLCVGFLESGYELIQLDEQFFFVKGDRRQKVLPKTLEALVNRGALLHQKDGSYCLTDEFMEHRRRMRSPDSAQAIRH
;
A
#
# COMPACT_ATOMS: atom_id res chain seq x y z
N MET A 1 -11.69 -10.15 -1.50
CA MET A 1 -10.75 -9.48 -2.43
C MET A 1 -9.75 -10.48 -3.03
N LYS A 2 -9.58 -10.53 -4.36
CA LYS A 2 -8.44 -11.22 -5.02
C LYS A 2 -7.43 -10.15 -5.44
N LEU A 3 -6.61 -9.64 -4.51
CA LEU A 3 -5.65 -8.59 -4.85
C LEU A 3 -4.28 -9.16 -5.24
N LYS A 4 -4.09 -9.39 -6.54
CA LYS A 4 -2.75 -9.57 -7.10
C LYS A 4 -2.12 -8.20 -7.34
N LEU A 5 -1.31 -7.74 -6.38
CA LEU A 5 -0.48 -6.56 -6.52
C LEU A 5 0.80 -6.88 -7.29
N THR A 6 1.24 -5.98 -8.16
CA THR A 6 2.56 -6.07 -8.78
C THR A 6 3.67 -5.84 -7.74
N PRO A 7 4.93 -6.21 -8.01
CA PRO A 7 6.04 -5.94 -7.10
C PRO A 7 6.15 -4.46 -6.71
N THR A 8 5.99 -3.55 -7.67
CA THR A 8 6.01 -2.10 -7.43
C THR A 8 4.85 -1.63 -6.53
N GLN A 9 3.65 -2.19 -6.72
CA GLN A 9 2.49 -1.88 -5.88
C GLN A 9 2.68 -2.40 -4.46
N ASN A 10 3.23 -3.61 -4.31
CA ASN A 10 3.57 -4.17 -3.00
C ASN A 10 4.63 -3.32 -2.27
N LEU A 11 5.60 -2.76 -3.00
CA LEU A 11 6.59 -1.84 -2.44
C LEU A 11 5.94 -0.55 -1.95
N CYS A 12 5.04 0.04 -2.73
CA CYS A 12 4.29 1.25 -2.33
C CYS A 12 3.48 1.02 -1.05
N VAL A 13 2.78 -0.11 -0.98
CA VAL A 13 2.08 -0.53 0.24
C VAL A 13 3.05 -0.70 1.40
N GLY A 14 4.21 -1.33 1.18
CA GLY A 14 5.23 -1.52 2.20
C GLY A 14 5.77 -0.21 2.78
N PHE A 15 5.89 0.85 1.97
CA PHE A 15 6.23 2.19 2.47
C PHE A 15 5.18 2.71 3.46
N LEU A 16 3.91 2.66 3.09
CA LEU A 16 2.80 3.10 3.96
C LEU A 16 2.72 2.28 5.24
N GLU A 17 2.86 0.95 5.15
CA GLU A 17 2.90 0.05 6.32
C GLU A 17 4.11 0.35 7.24
N SER A 18 5.21 0.84 6.67
CA SER A 18 6.42 1.20 7.42
C SER A 18 6.34 2.60 8.03
N GLY A 19 5.22 3.30 7.91
CA GLY A 19 5.02 4.66 8.41
C GLY A 19 5.61 5.75 7.54
N TYR A 20 5.71 5.52 6.22
CA TYR A 20 5.87 6.63 5.28
C TYR A 20 4.51 7.28 5.02
N GLU A 21 4.53 8.60 4.92
CA GLU A 21 3.36 9.41 4.57
C GLU A 21 3.38 9.69 3.07
N LEU A 22 2.23 9.62 2.42
CA LEU A 22 2.13 10.02 1.02
C LEU A 22 1.74 11.49 0.93
N ILE A 23 2.63 12.30 0.36
CA ILE A 23 2.38 13.72 0.10
C ILE A 23 2.33 13.98 -1.41
N GLN A 24 1.54 14.98 -1.79
CA GLN A 24 1.58 15.55 -3.12
C GLN A 24 2.39 16.85 -3.06
N LEU A 25 3.37 16.99 -3.95
CA LEU A 25 4.15 18.20 -4.13
C LEU A 25 4.15 18.54 -5.63
N ASP A 26 3.55 19.67 -5.96
CA ASP A 26 3.18 20.06 -7.33
C ASP A 26 2.33 18.96 -8.00
N GLU A 27 2.81 18.38 -9.09
CA GLU A 27 2.17 17.30 -9.86
C GLU A 27 2.76 15.92 -9.56
N GLN A 28 3.57 15.81 -8.50
CA GLN A 28 4.30 14.61 -8.16
C GLN A 28 3.92 14.10 -6.78
N PHE A 29 3.93 12.77 -6.63
CA PHE A 29 3.65 12.11 -5.37
C PHE A 29 4.92 11.53 -4.78
N PHE A 30 5.05 11.65 -3.46
CA PHE A 30 6.21 11.18 -2.71
C PHE A 30 5.79 10.46 -1.44
N PHE A 31 6.41 9.31 -1.17
CA PHE A 31 6.43 8.71 0.15
C PHE A 31 7.53 9.37 0.97
N VAL A 32 7.21 9.93 2.13
CA VAL A 32 8.15 10.65 3.00
C VAL A 32 8.17 10.03 4.39
N LYS A 33 9.36 9.87 4.96
CA LYS A 33 9.57 9.45 6.36
C LYS A 33 10.87 10.09 6.88
N GLY A 34 10.73 11.12 7.70
CA GLY A 34 11.87 11.97 8.09
C GLY A 34 12.56 12.56 6.86
N ASP A 35 13.88 12.42 6.75
CA ASP A 35 14.67 12.86 5.59
C ASP A 35 14.51 11.98 4.33
N ARG A 36 13.89 10.81 4.45
CA ARG A 36 13.75 9.88 3.32
C ARG A 36 12.53 10.25 2.50
N ARG A 37 12.74 10.47 1.19
CA ARG A 37 11.66 10.64 0.21
C ARG A 37 11.81 9.67 -0.95
N GLN A 38 10.70 9.09 -1.39
CA GLN A 38 10.64 8.20 -2.54
C GLN A 38 9.52 8.64 -3.48
N LYS A 39 9.87 9.01 -4.72
CA LYS A 39 8.89 9.37 -5.74
C LYS A 39 8.04 8.15 -6.13
N VAL A 40 6.75 8.37 -6.32
CA VAL A 40 5.81 7.40 -6.86
C VAL A 40 5.05 7.99 -8.04
N LEU A 41 4.73 7.14 -9.02
CA LEU A 41 4.00 7.57 -10.21
C LEU A 41 2.50 7.66 -9.89
N PRO A 42 1.79 8.72 -10.35
CA PRO A 42 0.35 8.87 -10.16
C PRO A 42 -0.44 7.62 -10.59
N LYS A 43 -0.08 7.05 -11.75
CA LYS A 43 -0.68 5.81 -12.28
C LYS A 43 -0.59 4.63 -11.31
N THR A 44 0.45 4.56 -10.48
CA THR A 44 0.64 3.49 -9.50
C THR A 44 -0.31 3.67 -8.31
N LEU A 45 -0.54 4.92 -7.89
CA LEU A 45 -1.51 5.25 -6.85
C LEU A 45 -2.94 5.01 -7.32
N GLU A 46 -3.30 5.48 -8.51
CA GLU A 46 -4.60 5.18 -9.12
C GLU A 46 -4.84 3.67 -9.24
N ALA A 47 -3.82 2.93 -9.65
CA ALA A 47 -3.90 1.48 -9.75
C ALA A 47 -4.10 0.78 -8.40
N LEU A 48 -3.67 1.38 -7.29
CA LEU A 48 -3.91 0.92 -5.92
C LEU A 48 -5.31 1.34 -5.43
N VAL A 49 -5.77 2.54 -5.77
CA VAL A 49 -7.13 3.02 -5.47
C VAL A 49 -8.19 2.18 -6.19
N ASN A 50 -8.03 1.97 -7.50
CA ASN A 50 -8.93 1.12 -8.30
C ASN A 50 -8.98 -0.32 -7.83
N ARG A 51 -7.90 -0.77 -7.17
CA ARG A 51 -7.77 -2.08 -6.55
C ARG A 51 -8.36 -2.12 -5.14
N GLY A 52 -8.82 -1.00 -4.59
CA GLY A 52 -9.33 -0.89 -3.22
C GLY A 52 -8.25 -0.98 -2.15
N ALA A 53 -6.96 -0.88 -2.51
CA ALA A 53 -5.85 -0.91 -1.56
C ALA A 53 -5.62 0.46 -0.89
N LEU A 54 -5.87 1.54 -1.63
CA LEU A 54 -5.78 2.92 -1.14
C LEU A 54 -7.14 3.61 -1.17
N LEU A 55 -7.35 4.48 -0.19
CA LEU A 55 -8.43 5.45 -0.16
C LEU A 55 -7.85 6.84 -0.34
N HIS A 56 -8.39 7.61 -1.28
CA HIS A 56 -8.14 9.04 -1.38
C HIS A 56 -9.10 9.78 -0.45
N GLN A 57 -8.57 10.49 0.53
CA GLN A 57 -9.37 11.26 1.48
C GLN A 57 -9.70 12.64 0.93
N LYS A 58 -10.71 13.29 1.52
CA LYS A 58 -11.14 14.64 1.12
C LYS A 58 -10.07 15.71 1.36
N ASP A 59 -9.13 15.45 2.26
CA ASP A 59 -8.00 16.32 2.58
C ASP A 59 -6.84 16.21 1.56
N GLY A 60 -6.98 15.35 0.54
CA GLY A 60 -5.92 15.08 -0.44
C GLY A 60 -4.90 14.03 0.02
N SER A 61 -5.04 13.51 1.23
CA SER A 61 -4.21 12.44 1.77
C SER A 61 -4.63 11.06 1.26
N TYR A 62 -3.71 10.11 1.29
CA TYR A 62 -3.98 8.71 0.93
C TYR A 62 -3.68 7.80 2.11
N CYS A 63 -4.61 6.88 2.40
CA CYS A 63 -4.43 5.86 3.43
C CYS A 63 -4.75 4.48 2.90
N LEU A 64 -4.18 3.44 3.52
CA LEU A 64 -4.58 2.07 3.26
C LEU A 64 -6.02 1.87 3.76
N THR A 65 -6.82 1.16 2.98
CA THR A 65 -8.18 0.80 3.42
C THR A 65 -8.13 -0.26 4.52
N ASP A 66 -9.09 -0.24 5.44
CA ASP A 66 -9.22 -1.29 6.47
C ASP A 66 -9.39 -2.68 5.86
N GLU A 67 -10.22 -2.80 4.81
CA GLU A 67 -10.40 -4.07 4.08
C GLU A 67 -9.08 -4.62 3.54
N PHE A 68 -8.23 -3.75 2.98
CA PHE A 68 -6.92 -4.13 2.47
C PHE A 68 -5.97 -4.53 3.59
N MET A 69 -5.95 -3.77 4.70
CA MET A 69 -5.12 -4.10 5.86
C MET A 69 -5.52 -5.44 6.47
N GLU A 70 -6.82 -5.72 6.62
CA GLU A 70 -7.32 -7.02 7.06
C GLU A 70 -6.92 -8.15 6.12
N HIS A 71 -7.11 -7.96 4.82
CA HIS A 71 -6.72 -8.95 3.81
C HIS A 71 -5.22 -9.26 3.87
N ARG A 72 -4.39 -8.23 4.04
CA ARG A 72 -2.94 -8.37 4.14
C ARG A 72 -2.49 -9.00 5.45
N ARG A 73 -3.15 -8.70 6.58
CA ARG A 73 -2.95 -9.42 7.85
C ARG A 73 -3.28 -10.90 7.69
N ARG A 74 -4.41 -11.26 7.09
CA ARG A 74 -4.78 -12.68 6.84
C ARG A 74 -3.77 -13.41 5.97
N MET A 75 -3.15 -12.74 4.98
CA MET A 75 -2.09 -13.33 4.16
C MET A 75 -0.73 -13.42 4.85
N ARG A 76 -0.43 -12.53 5.82
CA ARG A 76 0.83 -12.53 6.59
C ARG A 76 0.76 -13.37 7.86
N SER A 77 -0.44 -13.62 8.39
CA SER A 77 -0.64 -14.51 9.53
C SER A 77 -0.22 -15.92 9.13
N PRO A 78 0.63 -16.61 9.93
CA PRO A 78 1.07 -17.98 9.67
C PRO A 78 -0.05 -19.03 9.84
N ASP A 79 -1.32 -18.66 9.80
CA ASP A 79 -2.47 -19.57 10.00
C ASP A 79 -2.77 -20.45 8.79
N SER A 80 -2.02 -20.27 7.70
CA SER A 80 -1.91 -21.24 6.61
C SER A 80 -0.49 -21.77 6.46
N ALA A 81 0.22 -21.95 7.59
CA ALA A 81 1.13 -23.07 7.72
C ALA A 81 0.30 -24.36 7.79
N GLN A 82 -0.36 -24.71 6.67
CA GLN A 82 -0.78 -26.07 6.46
C GLN A 82 0.53 -26.86 6.42
N ALA A 83 0.81 -27.53 7.53
CA ALA A 83 1.97 -28.35 7.73
C ALA A 83 2.13 -29.30 6.54
N ILE A 84 3.08 -28.99 5.66
CA ILE A 84 3.71 -30.02 4.84
C ILE A 84 4.56 -30.83 5.82
N ARG A 85 3.92 -31.79 6.49
CA ARG A 85 4.60 -32.90 7.14
C ARG A 85 5.11 -33.79 6.01
N HIS A 86 6.43 -33.86 5.89
CA HIS A 86 7.15 -34.74 4.99
C HIS A 86 7.41 -36.09 5.66
#